data_AF-A0A3D2S7Q5-F1
#
_entry.id   AF-A0A3D2S7Q5-F1
#
_cell.length_a   1.000
_cell.length_b   1.000
_cell.length_c   1.000
_cell.angle_alpha   90.00
_cell.angle_beta   90.00
_cell.angle_gamma   90.00
#
_symmetry.space_group_name_H-M   'P 1'
#
loop_
_entity.id
_entity.type
_entity.pdbx_description
1 polymer ?
#
loop_
_entity_poly.entity_id
_entity_poly.type
_entity_poly.pdbx_seq_one_letter_code
_entity_poly.pdbx_strand_id
1 'polypeptide(L)'
;GMERADVLAAAFLLQIERETKLYHSKGSVSGQIPNEAVESYMDLMAGTSGTASPISPLPKLRELAATGDYLGVARIYHALQSSGYAAKPMVLFGDSLQTVILQQLKKGGYDRTLYLVSLVLPHAAKQDREYSQIAGAYIATLLEKELYSEAGILLKQELAAHPDEQYIHELYQEWVVADYRANYLGSDDDHLYEWTGNVATCQAGDLPASSYDAVLQRLNYVRRLAGLPDSCEWNEEWNAACMEAALMMTAADDLDHHPDKSWPCYSASGAQAAGNSNLSLGYGGVDALMGQVYDYGGSNKAAGHRRWILNPYRRVFGMGSTPEAMALWVLGGNNSSWKAGTGYYHRGMPVAWPPEHYVPEELRGYRWSFSLEGADFQQSSVTVKRNGKAVDITVHEPDDGYGLNTLVWDVQDGQSSPENGVWEYTVEV
;
A
#
# COMPACT_ATOMS: atom_id res chain seq x y z
N GLY A 1 -11.10 -7.33 -12.54
CA GLY A 1 -11.33 -7.53 -11.09
C GLY A 1 -10.63 -8.80 -10.68
N MET A 2 -9.81 -8.75 -9.64
CA MET A 2 -9.10 -9.92 -9.09
C MET A 2 -10.13 -10.84 -8.41
N GLU A 3 -9.98 -12.17 -8.50
CA GLU A 3 -10.90 -13.07 -7.79
C GLU A 3 -10.64 -13.01 -6.28
N ARG A 4 -11.70 -13.11 -5.46
CA ARG A 4 -11.67 -13.13 -3.97
C ARG A 4 -10.60 -14.09 -3.42
N ALA A 5 -10.32 -15.18 -4.13
CA ALA A 5 -9.30 -16.16 -3.76
C ALA A 5 -7.88 -15.60 -3.81
N ASP A 6 -7.56 -14.76 -4.80
CA ASP A 6 -6.19 -14.27 -5.03
C ASP A 6 -5.80 -13.17 -4.02
N VAL A 7 -6.72 -12.27 -3.69
CA VAL A 7 -6.50 -11.19 -2.70
C VAL A 7 -6.36 -11.77 -1.29
N LEU A 8 -7.22 -12.75 -0.95
CA LEU A 8 -7.15 -13.45 0.33
C LEU A 8 -5.91 -14.34 0.42
N ALA A 9 -5.54 -15.02 -0.67
CA ALA A 9 -4.30 -15.80 -0.73
C ALA A 9 -3.05 -14.92 -0.58
N ALA A 10 -3.00 -13.75 -1.22
CA ALA A 10 -1.88 -12.81 -1.07
C ALA A 10 -1.77 -12.30 0.38
N ALA A 11 -2.87 -11.83 0.97
CA ALA A 11 -2.93 -11.38 2.37
C ALA A 11 -2.57 -12.49 3.38
N PHE A 12 -2.96 -13.74 3.08
CA PHE A 12 -2.67 -14.93 3.87
C PHE A 12 -1.20 -15.38 3.75
N LEU A 13 -0.64 -15.43 2.54
CA LEU A 13 0.78 -15.71 2.28
C LEU A 13 1.69 -14.63 2.89
N LEU A 14 1.23 -13.38 2.93
CA LEU A 14 1.88 -12.25 3.60
C LEU A 14 2.02 -12.44 5.11
N GLN A 15 0.97 -12.89 5.79
CA GLN A 15 1.01 -13.19 7.23
C GLN A 15 1.88 -14.41 7.52
N ILE A 16 1.82 -15.44 6.66
CA ILE A 16 2.68 -16.63 6.71
C ILE A 16 4.15 -16.20 6.71
N GLU A 17 4.60 -15.33 5.80
CA GLU A 17 6.01 -14.91 5.77
C GLU A 17 6.42 -13.98 6.93
N ARG A 18 5.53 -13.06 7.35
CA ARG A 18 5.78 -12.15 8.49
C ARG A 18 6.00 -12.92 9.78
N GLU A 19 5.16 -13.91 10.05
CA GLU A 19 5.31 -14.75 11.24
C GLU A 19 6.52 -15.68 11.10
N THR A 20 6.76 -16.28 9.93
CA THR A 20 7.97 -17.10 9.73
C THR A 20 9.27 -16.30 10.01
N LYS A 21 9.30 -14.99 9.72
CA LYS A 21 10.42 -14.09 10.05
C LYS A 21 10.46 -13.62 11.51
N LEU A 22 9.32 -13.30 12.13
CA LEU A 22 9.24 -12.96 13.57
C LEU A 22 9.70 -14.14 14.45
N TYR A 23 9.34 -15.36 14.05
CA TYR A 23 9.77 -16.62 14.69
C TYR A 23 11.27 -16.92 14.55
N HIS A 24 11.99 -16.28 13.63
CA HIS A 24 13.46 -16.37 13.54
C HIS A 24 14.20 -15.30 14.37
N SER A 25 13.49 -14.32 14.93
CA SER A 25 14.10 -13.19 15.67
C SER A 25 13.88 -13.24 17.19
N LYS A 26 12.92 -14.03 17.68
CA LYS A 26 12.68 -14.21 19.12
C LYS A 26 12.78 -15.70 19.48
N GLY A 27 13.85 -16.03 20.18
CA GLY A 27 14.01 -17.35 20.78
C GLY A 27 12.85 -17.68 21.72
N SER A 28 12.48 -18.97 21.70
CA SER A 28 11.51 -19.69 22.54
C SER A 28 10.01 -19.51 22.25
N VAL A 29 9.50 -20.25 21.26
CA VAL A 29 8.43 -21.25 21.44
C VAL A 29 8.76 -22.44 20.51
N SER A 30 8.82 -23.65 21.06
CA SER A 30 9.17 -24.87 20.33
C SER A 30 8.05 -25.29 19.38
N GLY A 31 8.30 -25.24 18.08
CA GLY A 31 7.38 -25.75 17.06
C GLY A 31 7.76 -25.27 15.66
N GLN A 32 8.92 -25.67 15.15
CA GLN A 32 9.20 -25.56 13.72
C GLN A 32 8.36 -26.62 12.98
N ILE A 33 7.50 -26.20 12.06
CA ILE A 33 7.25 -26.97 10.85
C ILE A 33 8.05 -26.25 9.76
N PRO A 34 9.22 -26.76 9.36
CA PRO A 34 9.99 -26.18 8.27
C PRO A 34 9.17 -26.22 6.98
N ASN A 35 9.42 -25.32 6.03
CA ASN A 35 8.86 -25.41 4.66
C ASN A 35 9.04 -26.82 4.06
N GLU A 36 10.11 -27.52 4.48
CA GLU A 36 10.40 -28.93 4.17
C GLU A 36 9.24 -29.87 4.53
N ALA A 37 8.41 -29.59 5.54
CA ALA A 37 7.30 -30.46 5.91
C ALA A 37 6.02 -30.19 5.10
N VAL A 38 5.87 -29.03 4.45
CA VAL A 38 4.82 -28.79 3.46
C VAL A 38 5.27 -29.34 2.11
N GLU A 39 6.51 -29.10 1.71
CA GLU A 39 7.13 -29.68 0.51
C GLU A 39 7.20 -31.20 0.59
N SER A 40 7.64 -31.77 1.72
CA SER A 40 7.66 -33.23 1.94
C SER A 40 6.27 -33.83 1.98
N TYR A 41 5.24 -33.09 2.40
CA TYR A 41 3.85 -33.54 2.37
C TYR A 41 3.26 -33.51 0.95
N MET A 42 3.60 -32.49 0.17
CA MET A 42 3.28 -32.38 -1.25
C MET A 42 4.02 -33.44 -2.08
N ASP A 43 5.29 -33.72 -1.79
CA ASP A 43 6.07 -34.80 -2.38
C ASP A 43 5.49 -36.18 -2.02
N LEU A 44 4.96 -36.35 -0.80
CA LEU A 44 4.24 -37.56 -0.39
C LEU A 44 2.96 -37.79 -1.18
N MET A 45 2.28 -36.71 -1.57
CA MET A 45 1.04 -36.75 -2.35
C MET A 45 1.31 -36.82 -3.87
N ALA A 46 2.42 -36.24 -4.34
CA ALA A 46 2.86 -36.25 -5.73
C ALA A 46 3.61 -37.55 -6.11
N GLY A 47 4.17 -38.27 -5.13
CA GLY A 47 4.93 -39.51 -5.28
C GLY A 47 4.10 -40.77 -5.58
N THR A 48 2.87 -40.68 -6.09
CA THR A 48 2.11 -41.87 -6.51
C THR A 48 2.54 -42.37 -7.89
N SER A 49 3.79 -42.81 -8.01
CA SER A 49 4.25 -43.74 -9.05
C SER A 49 4.63 -45.11 -8.49
N GLY A 50 4.23 -45.43 -7.26
CA GLY A 50 4.43 -46.75 -6.67
C GLY A 50 3.56 -47.00 -5.44
N THR A 51 2.47 -47.76 -5.62
CA THR A 51 1.72 -48.59 -4.64
C THR A 51 1.37 -48.05 -3.23
N ALA A 52 1.71 -46.82 -2.84
CA ALA A 52 1.37 -46.23 -1.55
C ALA A 52 0.03 -45.47 -1.65
N SER A 53 -0.93 -45.81 -0.79
CA SER A 53 -2.16 -45.03 -0.63
C SER A 53 -1.84 -43.61 -0.15
N PRO A 54 -2.54 -42.56 -0.63
CA PRO A 54 -2.34 -41.19 -0.15
C PRO A 54 -2.45 -41.13 1.38
N ILE A 55 -1.46 -40.56 2.06
CA ILE A 55 -1.57 -40.34 3.51
C ILE A 55 -2.61 -39.25 3.73
N SER A 56 -3.65 -39.55 4.50
CA SER A 56 -4.67 -38.57 4.86
C SER A 56 -4.06 -37.39 5.65
N PRO A 57 -4.40 -36.13 5.35
CA PRO A 57 -3.89 -34.94 6.09
C PRO A 57 -4.50 -34.77 7.48
N LEU A 58 -5.61 -35.46 7.75
CA LEU A 58 -6.37 -35.33 8.99
C LEU A 58 -5.57 -35.53 10.28
N PRO A 59 -4.64 -36.51 10.41
CA PRO A 59 -3.87 -36.69 11.64
C PRO A 59 -2.96 -35.49 11.95
N LYS A 60 -2.25 -34.96 10.94
CA LYS A 60 -1.34 -33.82 11.15
C LYS A 60 -2.11 -32.54 11.43
N LEU A 61 -3.21 -32.31 10.72
CA LEU A 61 -4.10 -31.17 10.98
C LEU A 61 -4.69 -31.21 12.40
N ARG A 62 -5.05 -32.40 12.90
CA ARG A 62 -5.53 -32.58 14.29
C ARG A 62 -4.45 -32.33 15.33
N GLU A 63 -3.22 -32.78 15.08
CA GLU A 63 -2.07 -32.52 15.94
C GLU A 63 -1.84 -31.01 16.09
N LEU A 64 -1.78 -30.29 14.96
CA LEU A 64 -1.57 -28.84 14.94
C LEU A 64 -2.71 -28.08 15.64
N ALA A 65 -3.96 -28.45 15.35
CA ALA A 65 -5.09 -27.81 15.99
C ALA A 65 -5.15 -28.10 17.50
N ALA A 66 -4.69 -29.27 17.96
CA ALA A 66 -4.62 -29.60 19.38
C ALA A 66 -3.56 -28.78 20.13
N THR A 67 -2.52 -28.31 19.45
CA THR A 67 -1.51 -27.41 20.02
C THR A 67 -1.84 -25.94 19.83
N GLY A 68 -2.98 -25.61 19.21
CA GLY A 68 -3.38 -24.23 18.90
C GLY A 68 -2.66 -23.61 17.70
N ASP A 69 -1.94 -24.42 16.89
CA ASP A 69 -1.25 -23.96 15.67
C ASP A 69 -2.24 -23.88 14.49
N TYR A 70 -3.16 -22.92 14.59
CA TYR A 70 -4.17 -22.69 13.56
C TYR A 70 -3.59 -22.15 12.26
N LEU A 71 -2.44 -21.46 12.32
CA LEU A 71 -1.74 -21.01 11.12
C LEU A 71 -1.16 -22.20 10.34
N GLY A 72 -0.52 -23.15 11.01
CA GLY A 72 -0.03 -24.38 10.39
C GLY A 72 -1.16 -25.19 9.74
N VAL A 73 -2.32 -25.26 10.40
CA VAL A 73 -3.54 -25.88 9.84
C VAL A 73 -3.98 -25.18 8.56
N ALA A 74 -4.02 -23.85 8.56
CA ALA A 74 -4.44 -23.05 7.42
C ALA A 74 -3.49 -23.20 6.22
N ARG A 75 -2.17 -23.24 6.47
CA ARG A 75 -1.14 -23.45 5.43
C ARG A 75 -1.35 -24.75 4.67
N ILE A 76 -1.55 -25.85 5.39
CA ILE A 76 -1.81 -27.16 4.79
C ILE A 76 -3.12 -27.13 4.01
N TYR A 77 -4.15 -26.47 4.53
CA TYR A 77 -5.45 -26.36 3.86
C TYR A 77 -5.36 -25.62 2.52
N HIS A 78 -4.69 -24.47 2.52
CA HIS A 78 -4.45 -23.69 1.31
C HIS A 78 -3.65 -24.49 0.28
N ALA A 79 -2.56 -25.15 0.68
CA ALA A 79 -1.77 -25.99 -0.23
C ALA A 79 -2.60 -27.13 -0.87
N LEU A 80 -3.50 -27.75 -0.10
CA LEU A 80 -4.44 -28.75 -0.61
C LEU A 80 -5.41 -28.14 -1.63
N GLN A 81 -6.01 -26.99 -1.34
CA GLN A 81 -6.91 -26.31 -2.28
C GLN A 81 -6.20 -25.89 -3.57
N SER A 82 -5.01 -25.31 -3.48
CA SER A 82 -4.21 -24.88 -4.64
C SER A 82 -3.77 -26.05 -5.53
N SER A 83 -3.73 -27.27 -5.00
CA SER A 83 -3.45 -28.50 -5.77
C SER A 83 -4.72 -29.18 -6.32
N GLY A 84 -5.89 -28.57 -6.18
CA GLY A 84 -7.16 -29.11 -6.64
C GLY A 84 -7.76 -30.19 -5.73
N TYR A 85 -7.21 -30.38 -4.53
CA TYR A 85 -7.78 -31.31 -3.55
C TYR A 85 -9.00 -30.69 -2.87
N ALA A 86 -10.18 -31.27 -3.10
CA ALA A 86 -11.42 -30.86 -2.45
C ALA A 86 -11.43 -31.30 -0.98
N ALA A 87 -10.76 -30.51 -0.13
CA ALA A 87 -10.73 -30.76 1.30
C ALA A 87 -12.14 -30.59 1.90
N LYS A 88 -12.58 -31.58 2.69
CA LYS A 88 -13.83 -31.47 3.45
C LYS A 88 -13.64 -30.53 4.65
N PRO A 89 -14.72 -29.93 5.20
CA PRO A 89 -14.65 -29.21 6.46
C PRO A 89 -14.07 -30.11 7.56
N MET A 90 -13.03 -29.63 8.24
CA MET A 90 -12.39 -30.40 9.31
C MET A 90 -13.20 -30.31 10.59
N VAL A 91 -13.52 -31.47 11.18
CA VAL A 91 -14.16 -31.58 12.50
C VAL A 91 -13.11 -31.91 13.55
N LEU A 92 -13.00 -31.05 14.55
CA LEU A 92 -12.14 -31.14 15.72
C LEU A 92 -13.00 -31.24 16.97
N PHE A 93 -12.82 -32.32 17.75
CA PHE A 93 -13.50 -32.50 19.05
C PHE A 93 -15.04 -32.36 19.02
N GLY A 94 -15.67 -32.68 17.87
CA GLY A 94 -17.12 -32.60 17.69
C GLY A 94 -17.62 -31.30 17.05
N ASP A 95 -16.77 -30.27 16.97
CA ASP A 95 -17.06 -28.99 16.33
C ASP A 95 -16.29 -28.83 15.02
N SER A 96 -16.80 -28.01 14.10
CA SER A 96 -15.99 -27.59 12.95
C SER A 96 -14.80 -26.74 13.43
N LEU A 97 -13.64 -26.83 12.78
CA LEU A 97 -12.49 -25.97 13.11
C LEU A 97 -12.88 -24.48 13.10
N GLN A 98 -13.76 -24.10 12.19
CA GLN A 98 -14.33 -22.77 12.07
C GLN A 98 -15.12 -22.40 13.33
N THR A 99 -15.97 -23.30 13.84
CA THR A 99 -16.67 -23.08 15.12
C THR A 99 -15.67 -22.84 16.26
N VAL A 100 -14.57 -23.60 16.30
CA VAL A 100 -13.53 -23.44 17.32
C VAL A 100 -12.84 -22.08 17.22
N ILE A 101 -12.43 -21.67 16.02
CA ILE A 101 -11.78 -20.37 15.77
C ILE A 101 -12.72 -19.21 16.13
N LEU A 102 -13.98 -19.28 15.70
CA LEU A 102 -14.99 -18.28 16.02
C LEU A 102 -15.22 -18.16 17.53
N GLN A 103 -15.27 -19.27 18.25
CA GLN A 103 -15.38 -19.25 19.72
C GLN A 103 -14.13 -18.63 20.38
N GLN A 104 -12.93 -18.84 19.84
CA GLN A 104 -11.71 -18.22 20.33
C GLN A 104 -11.72 -16.71 20.11
N LEU A 105 -12.06 -16.25 18.90
CA LEU A 105 -12.21 -14.83 18.58
C LEU A 105 -13.25 -14.14 19.48
N LYS A 106 -14.38 -14.79 19.76
CA LYS A 106 -15.39 -14.26 20.68
C LYS A 106 -14.92 -14.17 22.14
N LYS A 107 -14.01 -15.04 22.57
CA LYS A 107 -13.50 -15.08 23.96
C LYS A 107 -12.33 -14.12 24.18
N GLY A 108 -11.42 -14.02 23.22
CA GLY A 108 -10.17 -13.27 23.33
C GLY A 108 -10.20 -11.86 22.72
N GLY A 109 -11.25 -11.53 21.96
CA GLY A 109 -11.25 -10.36 21.08
C GLY A 109 -10.66 -10.69 19.71
N TYR A 110 -10.50 -9.67 18.86
CA TYR A 110 -9.97 -9.86 17.52
C TYR A 110 -8.49 -10.26 17.55
N ASP A 111 -8.22 -11.45 17.02
CA ASP A 111 -6.87 -11.94 16.72
C ASP A 111 -6.73 -12.02 15.20
N ARG A 112 -5.84 -11.19 14.65
CA ARG A 112 -5.64 -11.07 13.21
C ARG A 112 -5.22 -12.39 12.57
N THR A 113 -4.43 -13.20 13.28
CA THR A 113 -3.97 -14.48 12.77
C THR A 113 -5.12 -15.47 12.71
N LEU A 114 -5.92 -15.57 13.76
CA LEU A 114 -7.12 -16.42 13.77
C LEU A 114 -8.17 -15.99 12.72
N TYR A 115 -8.32 -14.69 12.50
CA TYR A 115 -9.20 -14.17 11.46
C TYR A 115 -8.68 -14.50 10.04
N LEU A 116 -7.40 -14.28 9.75
CA LEU A 116 -6.82 -14.66 8.46
C LEU A 116 -6.91 -16.16 8.21
N VAL A 117 -6.78 -16.97 9.26
CA VAL A 117 -7.04 -18.41 9.19
C VAL A 117 -8.51 -18.70 8.85
N SER A 118 -9.47 -17.96 9.40
CA SER A 118 -10.89 -18.22 9.09
C SER A 118 -11.26 -17.94 7.64
N LEU A 119 -10.57 -16.99 6.99
CA LEU A 119 -10.79 -16.63 5.58
C LEU A 119 -10.37 -17.71 4.59
N VAL A 120 -9.35 -18.51 4.89
CA VAL A 120 -8.86 -19.57 3.99
C VAL A 120 -9.50 -20.93 4.24
N LEU A 121 -10.19 -21.10 5.36
CA LEU A 121 -10.90 -22.33 5.69
C LEU A 121 -12.32 -22.27 5.12
N PRO A 122 -12.86 -23.33 4.51
CA PRO A 122 -14.21 -23.31 3.97
C PRO A 122 -15.24 -23.25 5.09
N HIS A 123 -16.15 -22.29 5.02
CA HIS A 123 -17.15 -22.00 6.05
C HIS A 123 -18.54 -21.86 5.43
N ALA A 124 -19.57 -21.95 6.27
CA ALA A 124 -20.92 -21.58 5.87
C ALA A 124 -21.07 -20.05 5.89
N ALA A 125 -21.88 -19.49 4.99
CA ALA A 125 -22.09 -18.03 4.87
C ALA A 125 -22.50 -17.34 6.19
N LYS A 126 -23.18 -18.05 7.11
CA LYS A 126 -23.52 -17.50 8.43
C LYS A 126 -22.28 -17.27 9.31
N GLN A 127 -21.30 -18.15 9.26
CA GLN A 127 -20.06 -18.02 10.03
C GLN A 127 -19.21 -16.86 9.50
N ASP A 128 -19.17 -16.69 8.18
CA ASP A 128 -18.53 -15.53 7.53
C ASP A 128 -19.00 -14.20 8.07
N ARG A 129 -20.32 -14.03 8.13
CA ARG A 129 -20.90 -12.80 8.65
C ARG A 129 -20.54 -12.54 10.12
N GLU A 130 -20.46 -13.60 10.94
CA GLU A 130 -20.05 -13.46 12.34
C GLU A 130 -18.56 -13.08 12.48
N TYR A 131 -17.69 -13.56 11.58
CA TYR A 131 -16.29 -13.12 11.54
C TYR A 131 -16.16 -11.66 11.13
N SER A 132 -16.83 -11.26 10.05
CA SER A 132 -16.83 -9.87 9.58
C SER A 132 -17.35 -8.90 10.63
N GLN A 133 -18.38 -9.28 11.40
CA GLN A 133 -18.86 -8.47 12.54
C GLN A 133 -17.81 -8.29 13.65
N ILE A 134 -17.06 -9.34 13.99
CA ILE A 134 -15.99 -9.26 15.00
C ILE A 134 -14.85 -8.36 14.49
N ALA A 135 -14.47 -8.51 13.23
CA ALA A 135 -13.46 -7.68 12.60
C ALA A 135 -13.89 -6.22 12.53
N GLY A 136 -15.12 -5.94 12.09
CA GLY A 136 -15.69 -4.59 12.04
C GLY A 136 -15.77 -3.94 13.43
N ALA A 137 -16.13 -4.68 14.48
CA ALA A 137 -16.10 -4.15 15.85
C ALA A 137 -14.67 -3.79 16.29
N TYR A 138 -13.68 -4.60 15.92
CA TYR A 138 -12.28 -4.27 16.20
C TYR A 138 -11.77 -3.08 15.39
N ILE A 139 -12.11 -3.00 14.11
CA ILE A 139 -11.81 -1.85 13.25
C ILE A 139 -12.35 -0.56 13.88
N ALA A 140 -13.59 -0.57 14.37
CA ALA A 140 -14.16 0.58 15.08
C ALA A 140 -13.29 1.00 16.28
N THR A 141 -12.79 0.05 17.09
CA THR A 141 -11.85 0.37 18.18
C THR A 141 -10.49 0.91 17.71
N LEU A 142 -10.03 0.56 16.50
CA LEU A 142 -8.83 1.15 15.91
C LEU A 142 -9.08 2.60 15.49
N LEU A 143 -10.25 2.87 14.89
CA LEU A 143 -10.64 4.24 14.52
C LEU A 143 -10.79 5.14 15.75
N GLU A 144 -11.41 4.65 16.83
CA GLU A 144 -11.48 5.35 18.12
C GLU A 144 -10.10 5.69 18.73
N LYS A 145 -9.08 4.90 18.39
CA LYS A 145 -7.69 5.08 18.82
C LYS A 145 -6.82 5.80 17.79
N GLU A 146 -7.42 6.25 16.69
CA GLU A 146 -6.72 6.93 15.58
C GLU A 146 -5.62 6.05 14.93
N LEU A 147 -5.77 4.73 15.00
CA LEU A 147 -4.86 3.74 14.39
C LEU A 147 -5.25 3.48 12.94
N TYR A 148 -5.13 4.52 12.11
CA TYR A 148 -5.63 4.52 10.72
C TYR A 148 -4.93 3.53 9.80
N SER A 149 -3.63 3.27 10.00
CA SER A 149 -2.85 2.34 9.19
C SER A 149 -3.35 0.92 9.33
N GLU A 150 -3.52 0.45 10.58
CA GLU A 150 -4.06 -0.86 10.89
C GLU A 150 -5.52 -0.98 10.46
N ALA A 151 -6.34 0.04 10.73
CA ALA A 151 -7.74 0.05 10.34
C ALA A 151 -7.92 -0.07 8.82
N GLY A 152 -7.18 0.72 8.04
CA GLY A 152 -7.24 0.72 6.57
C GLY A 152 -6.83 -0.62 5.95
N ILE A 153 -5.81 -1.29 6.51
CA ILE A 153 -5.41 -2.65 6.08
C ILE A 153 -6.57 -3.63 6.29
N LEU A 154 -7.17 -3.64 7.49
CA LEU A 154 -8.26 -4.57 7.80
C LEU A 154 -9.52 -4.27 7.00
N LEU A 155 -9.85 -3.00 6.78
CA LEU A 155 -10.99 -2.58 5.97
C LEU A 155 -10.89 -3.03 4.51
N LYS A 156 -9.71 -2.90 3.89
CA LYS A 156 -9.46 -3.40 2.53
C LYS A 156 -9.58 -4.93 2.45
N GLN A 157 -9.10 -5.63 3.48
CA GLN A 157 -9.24 -7.09 3.59
C GLN A 157 -10.72 -7.51 3.75
N GLU A 158 -11.46 -6.81 4.61
CA GLU A 158 -12.90 -7.05 4.82
C GLU A 158 -13.71 -6.78 3.56
N LEU A 159 -13.47 -5.67 2.85
CA LEU A 159 -14.19 -5.38 1.60
C LEU A 159 -13.87 -6.38 0.49
N ALA A 160 -12.62 -6.86 0.40
CA ALA A 160 -12.26 -7.90 -0.55
C ALA A 160 -12.94 -9.24 -0.23
N ALA A 161 -13.08 -9.58 1.06
CA ALA A 161 -13.70 -10.81 1.50
C ALA A 161 -15.24 -10.76 1.51
N HIS A 162 -15.80 -9.61 1.81
CA HIS A 162 -17.21 -9.38 2.10
C HIS A 162 -17.72 -8.08 1.41
N PRO A 163 -17.68 -8.02 0.07
CA PRO A 163 -18.00 -6.80 -0.69
C PRO A 163 -19.47 -6.35 -0.59
N ASP A 164 -20.35 -7.20 -0.06
CA ASP A 164 -21.78 -6.88 0.11
C ASP A 164 -22.13 -6.48 1.56
N GLU A 165 -21.18 -6.53 2.51
CA GLU A 165 -21.45 -6.21 3.91
C GLU A 165 -21.46 -4.69 4.14
N GLN A 166 -22.67 -4.11 4.11
CA GLN A 166 -22.90 -2.66 4.23
C GLN A 166 -22.20 -2.02 5.44
N TYR A 167 -22.15 -2.69 6.58
CA TYR A 167 -21.49 -2.17 7.78
C TYR A 167 -19.98 -1.93 7.58
N ILE A 168 -19.30 -2.77 6.79
CA ILE A 168 -17.88 -2.57 6.46
C ILE A 168 -17.71 -1.35 5.54
N HIS A 169 -18.62 -1.16 4.59
CA HIS A 169 -18.62 0.04 3.75
C HIS A 169 -18.79 1.33 4.57
N GLU A 170 -19.68 1.32 5.56
CA GLU A 170 -19.90 2.44 6.47
C GLU A 170 -18.64 2.74 7.31
N LEU A 171 -18.01 1.71 7.88
CA LEU A 171 -16.73 1.88 8.59
C LEU A 171 -15.60 2.36 7.68
N TYR A 172 -15.58 1.95 6.42
CA TYR A 172 -14.57 2.42 5.46
C TYR A 172 -14.75 3.91 5.19
N GLN A 173 -15.98 4.38 5.00
CA GLN A 173 -16.27 5.80 4.83
C GLN A 173 -15.88 6.59 6.07
N GLU A 174 -16.16 6.07 7.27
CA GLU A 174 -15.74 6.68 8.54
C GLU A 174 -14.21 6.79 8.62
N TRP A 175 -13.50 5.71 8.29
CA TRP A 175 -12.03 5.69 8.22
C TRP A 175 -11.50 6.75 7.26
N VAL A 176 -12.02 6.83 6.03
CA VAL A 176 -11.58 7.81 5.03
C VAL A 176 -11.78 9.23 5.53
N VAL A 177 -12.93 9.54 6.12
CA VAL A 177 -13.24 10.89 6.62
C VAL A 177 -12.37 11.24 7.85
N ALA A 178 -12.23 10.32 8.80
CA ALA A 178 -11.45 10.53 10.00
C ALA A 178 -9.96 10.70 9.68
N ASP A 179 -9.42 9.82 8.83
CA ASP A 179 -8.03 9.86 8.41
C ASP A 179 -7.72 11.11 7.58
N TYR A 180 -8.61 11.50 6.66
CA TYR A 180 -8.49 12.75 5.90
C TYR A 180 -8.41 13.97 6.82
N ARG A 181 -9.30 14.07 7.83
CA ARG A 181 -9.26 15.19 8.77
C ARG A 181 -8.00 15.21 9.61
N ALA A 182 -7.59 14.05 10.13
CA ALA A 182 -6.45 13.95 11.03
C ALA A 182 -5.11 14.15 10.30
N ASN A 183 -4.96 13.56 9.10
CA ASN A 183 -3.65 13.43 8.46
C ASN A 183 -3.51 14.15 7.12
N TYR A 184 -4.61 14.47 6.43
CA TYR A 184 -4.55 15.40 5.30
C TYR A 184 -4.69 16.83 5.82
N LEU A 185 -5.85 17.22 6.34
CA LEU A 185 -6.07 18.58 6.83
C LEU A 185 -5.18 18.92 8.05
N GLY A 186 -4.96 17.95 8.94
CA GLY A 186 -4.08 18.13 10.10
C GLY A 186 -2.59 18.27 9.76
N SER A 187 -2.20 18.08 8.50
CA SER A 187 -0.83 18.27 8.01
C SER A 187 -0.69 19.45 7.06
N ASP A 188 -1.62 20.42 7.08
CA ASP A 188 -1.35 21.70 6.42
C ASP A 188 -0.13 22.37 7.08
N ASP A 189 0.72 23.00 6.28
CA ASP A 189 1.97 23.63 6.73
C ASP A 189 1.92 25.13 6.46
N ASP A 190 1.68 25.91 7.51
CA ASP A 190 1.78 27.37 7.48
C ASP A 190 3.17 27.85 7.90
N HIS A 191 4.17 26.99 8.12
CA HIS A 191 5.49 27.38 8.59
C HIS A 191 6.57 27.39 7.49
N LEU A 192 6.23 27.06 6.25
CA LEU A 192 7.17 27.05 5.12
C LEU A 192 7.88 28.41 4.92
N TYR A 193 7.22 29.53 5.24
CA TYR A 193 7.81 30.87 5.14
C TYR A 193 8.88 31.15 6.21
N GLU A 194 9.01 30.28 7.23
CA GLU A 194 10.07 30.37 8.25
C GLU A 194 11.41 29.79 7.76
N TRP A 195 11.48 29.40 6.49
CA TRP A 195 12.72 29.05 5.81
C TRP A 195 13.83 30.07 6.09
N THR A 196 14.96 29.58 6.60
CA THR A 196 16.05 30.43 7.10
C THR A 196 17.12 30.75 6.05
N GLY A 197 16.95 30.28 4.82
CA GLY A 197 17.94 30.45 3.75
C GLY A 197 17.92 31.85 3.14
N ASN A 198 18.85 32.06 2.21
CA ASN A 198 19.03 33.33 1.53
C ASN A 198 19.59 33.12 0.12
N VAL A 199 18.77 33.44 -0.88
CA VAL A 199 19.11 33.33 -2.30
C VAL A 199 20.28 34.24 -2.69
N ALA A 200 20.34 35.47 -2.16
CA ALA A 200 21.36 36.45 -2.53
C ALA A 200 22.77 36.07 -2.04
N THR A 201 22.86 35.32 -0.95
CA THR A 201 24.14 34.84 -0.37
C THR A 201 24.37 33.34 -0.58
N CYS A 202 23.48 32.67 -1.32
CA CYS A 202 23.49 31.23 -1.54
C CYS A 202 23.58 30.39 -0.26
N GLN A 203 22.79 30.78 0.73
CA GLN A 203 22.63 30.01 1.98
C GLN A 203 21.39 29.15 1.86
N ALA A 204 21.55 27.83 1.84
CA ALA A 204 20.41 26.91 1.73
C ALA A 204 19.45 27.05 2.92
N GLY A 205 19.99 27.38 4.10
CA GLY A 205 19.21 27.44 5.33
C GLY A 205 18.58 26.08 5.66
N ASP A 206 17.50 26.14 6.40
CA ASP A 206 16.70 25.00 6.80
C ASP A 206 15.26 25.41 7.07
N LEU A 207 14.38 24.42 7.19
CA LEU A 207 12.99 24.55 7.59
C LEU A 207 12.82 24.21 9.09
N PRO A 208 11.77 24.73 9.74
CA PRO A 208 11.42 24.25 11.08
C PRO A 208 11.00 22.77 11.03
N ALA A 209 11.19 22.05 12.14
CA ALA A 209 10.81 20.64 12.26
C ALA A 209 9.33 20.40 11.93
N SER A 210 8.45 21.35 12.24
CA SER A 210 7.02 21.30 11.93
C SER A 210 6.74 21.14 10.43
N SER A 211 7.52 21.79 9.55
CA SER A 211 7.35 21.64 8.10
C SER A 211 7.76 20.24 7.61
N TYR A 212 8.87 19.70 8.14
CA TYR A 212 9.27 18.31 7.86
C TYR A 212 8.22 17.29 8.36
N ASP A 213 7.67 17.51 9.56
CA ASP A 213 6.65 16.65 10.15
C ASP A 213 5.35 16.70 9.34
N ALA A 214 4.91 17.90 8.93
CA ALA A 214 3.71 18.09 8.11
C ALA A 214 3.84 17.39 6.75
N VAL A 215 4.96 17.57 6.03
CA VAL A 215 5.18 16.88 4.76
C VAL A 215 5.26 15.37 4.93
N LEU A 216 5.89 14.87 6.00
CA LEU A 216 5.97 13.44 6.27
C LEU A 216 4.59 12.84 6.56
N GLN A 217 3.78 13.54 7.35
CA GLN A 217 2.42 13.15 7.67
C GLN A 217 1.55 13.11 6.40
N ARG A 218 1.65 14.13 5.53
CA ARG A 218 0.95 14.16 4.23
C ARG A 218 1.40 13.05 3.29
N LEU A 219 2.71 12.78 3.22
CA LEU A 219 3.29 11.70 2.42
C LEU A 219 2.76 10.34 2.87
N ASN A 220 2.79 10.08 4.18
CA ASN A 220 2.29 8.85 4.76
C ASN A 220 0.77 8.69 4.56
N TYR A 221 0.00 9.78 4.69
CA TYR A 221 -1.43 9.77 4.38
C TYR A 221 -1.71 9.35 2.92
N VAL A 222 -1.06 9.99 1.95
CA VAL A 222 -1.23 9.68 0.52
C VAL A 222 -0.91 8.20 0.24
N ARG A 223 0.18 7.70 0.82
CA ARG A 223 0.59 6.29 0.68
C ARG A 223 -0.42 5.33 1.32
N ARG A 224 -0.89 5.60 2.54
CA ARG A 224 -1.90 4.81 3.24
C ARG A 224 -3.21 4.73 2.45
N LEU A 225 -3.68 5.87 1.94
CA LEU A 225 -4.88 5.97 1.11
C LEU A 225 -4.75 5.08 -0.14
N ALA A 226 -3.60 5.14 -0.82
CA ALA A 226 -3.24 4.26 -1.95
C ALA A 226 -3.02 2.78 -1.58
N GLY A 227 -3.10 2.41 -0.30
CA GLY A 227 -2.91 1.04 0.19
C GLY A 227 -1.48 0.62 0.43
N LEU A 228 -0.55 1.57 0.40
CA LEU A 228 0.86 1.34 0.63
C LEU A 228 1.23 1.49 2.12
N PRO A 229 2.35 0.91 2.55
CA PRO A 229 2.96 1.24 3.84
C PRO A 229 3.27 2.73 3.95
N ASP A 230 2.95 3.28 5.12
CA ASP A 230 2.92 4.69 5.50
C ASP A 230 3.81 4.98 6.72
N SER A 231 4.91 4.23 6.81
CA SER A 231 5.97 4.41 7.80
C SER A 231 7.22 4.94 7.11
N CYS A 232 7.03 5.97 6.27
CA CYS A 232 8.14 6.66 5.65
C CYS A 232 8.95 7.43 6.68
N GLU A 233 10.23 7.60 6.38
CA GLU A 233 11.20 8.25 7.25
C GLU A 233 12.06 9.21 6.44
N TRP A 234 12.46 10.31 7.06
CA TRP A 234 13.45 11.23 6.49
C TRP A 234 14.87 10.72 6.71
N ASN A 235 15.71 10.93 5.71
CA ASN A 235 17.15 10.87 5.85
C ASN A 235 17.70 12.29 5.99
N GLU A 236 18.27 12.61 7.16
CA GLU A 236 18.76 13.96 7.46
C GLU A 236 19.86 14.45 6.51
N GLU A 237 20.76 13.55 6.05
CA GLU A 237 21.80 13.92 5.07
C GLU A 237 21.17 14.28 3.72
N TRP A 238 20.14 13.54 3.31
CA TRP A 238 19.41 13.85 2.08
C TRP A 238 18.55 15.10 2.23
N ASN A 239 17.99 15.38 3.40
CA ASN A 239 17.27 16.62 3.64
C ASN A 239 18.18 17.83 3.42
N ALA A 240 19.39 17.82 4.01
CA ALA A 240 20.37 18.88 3.80
C ALA A 240 20.74 19.05 2.31
N ALA A 241 20.97 17.95 1.59
CA ALA A 241 21.24 17.99 0.15
C ALA A 241 20.05 18.53 -0.66
N CYS A 242 18.82 18.17 -0.28
CA CYS A 242 17.61 18.66 -0.92
C CYS A 242 17.34 20.14 -0.63
N MET A 243 17.73 20.67 0.54
CA MET A 243 17.66 22.10 0.83
C MET A 243 18.57 22.88 -0.12
N GLU A 244 19.78 22.38 -0.40
CA GLU A 244 20.66 22.96 -1.41
C GLU A 244 20.06 22.87 -2.81
N ALA A 245 19.43 21.74 -3.18
CA ALA A 245 18.74 21.62 -4.46
C ALA A 245 17.57 22.60 -4.60
N ALA A 246 16.72 22.73 -3.58
CA ALA A 246 15.59 23.67 -3.59
C ALA A 246 16.07 25.12 -3.70
N LEU A 247 17.16 25.48 -3.03
CA LEU A 247 17.81 26.78 -3.19
C LEU A 247 18.26 27.01 -4.64
N MET A 248 18.90 26.01 -5.27
CA MET A 248 19.35 26.10 -6.67
C MET A 248 18.17 26.34 -7.62
N MET A 249 17.07 25.60 -7.47
CA MET A 249 15.84 25.79 -8.27
C MET A 249 15.22 27.16 -8.04
N THR A 250 15.18 27.62 -6.80
CA THR A 250 14.67 28.95 -6.44
C THR A 250 15.52 30.07 -7.03
N ALA A 251 16.85 29.93 -6.97
CA ALA A 251 17.78 30.93 -7.46
C ALA A 251 17.80 31.00 -9.00
N ALA A 252 17.55 29.88 -9.67
CA ALA A 252 17.45 29.80 -11.13
C ALA A 252 16.08 30.21 -11.67
N ASP A 253 15.01 30.10 -10.86
CA ASP A 253 13.61 30.15 -11.32
C ASP A 253 13.37 29.15 -12.47
N ASP A 254 13.97 27.97 -12.35
CA ASP A 254 13.93 26.89 -13.35
C ASP A 254 14.11 25.52 -12.67
N LEU A 255 13.79 24.44 -13.38
CA LEU A 255 13.96 23.05 -12.94
C LEU A 255 14.92 22.28 -13.84
N ASP A 256 15.92 21.63 -13.25
CA ASP A 256 16.78 20.69 -13.95
C ASP A 256 17.19 19.55 -13.02
N HIS A 257 17.13 18.31 -13.51
CA HIS A 257 17.66 17.14 -12.78
C HIS A 257 19.18 17.00 -12.90
N HIS A 258 19.82 17.74 -13.80
CA HIS A 258 21.25 17.72 -14.05
C HIS A 258 21.86 19.12 -14.10
N PRO A 259 21.61 19.97 -13.08
CA PRO A 259 22.10 21.34 -13.08
C PRO A 259 23.63 21.34 -13.19
N ASP A 260 24.17 22.14 -14.11
CA ASP A 260 25.61 22.26 -14.27
C ASP A 260 26.20 23.32 -13.33
N LYS A 261 27.53 23.43 -13.29
CA LYS A 261 28.25 24.35 -12.39
C LYS A 261 27.97 25.84 -12.63
N SER A 262 27.30 26.21 -13.72
CA SER A 262 26.90 27.59 -14.02
C SER A 262 25.57 27.98 -13.38
N TRP A 263 24.81 27.02 -12.84
CA TRP A 263 23.57 27.29 -12.12
C TRP A 263 23.78 28.26 -10.94
N PRO A 264 22.86 29.20 -10.72
CA PRO A 264 22.85 30.03 -9.52
C PRO A 264 22.85 29.19 -8.25
N CYS A 265 23.66 29.60 -7.27
CA CYS A 265 23.84 28.89 -6.00
C CYS A 265 24.20 27.40 -6.13
N TYR A 266 24.84 27.02 -7.23
CA TYR A 266 25.24 25.63 -7.46
C TYR A 266 26.07 25.08 -6.31
N SER A 267 25.68 23.89 -5.87
CA SER A 267 26.50 23.00 -5.06
C SER A 267 26.49 21.60 -5.64
N ALA A 268 27.55 20.82 -5.38
CA ALA A 268 27.62 19.44 -5.85
C ALA A 268 26.59 18.54 -5.16
N SER A 269 26.28 18.80 -3.88
CA SER A 269 25.29 18.05 -3.11
C SER A 269 23.86 18.37 -3.58
N GLY A 270 23.55 19.65 -3.83
CA GLY A 270 22.29 20.08 -4.42
C GLY A 270 22.07 19.52 -5.82
N ALA A 271 23.09 19.51 -6.68
CA ALA A 271 23.00 18.88 -7.99
C ALA A 271 22.75 17.36 -7.91
N GLN A 272 23.38 16.67 -6.95
CA GLN A 272 23.11 15.26 -6.70
C GLN A 272 21.67 15.03 -6.23
N ALA A 273 21.19 15.83 -5.28
CA ALA A 273 19.83 15.76 -4.80
C ALA A 273 18.82 16.03 -5.92
N ALA A 274 19.07 17.02 -6.79
CA ALA A 274 18.22 17.31 -7.94
C ALA A 274 18.04 16.11 -8.87
N GLY A 275 19.12 15.38 -9.17
CA GLY A 275 19.09 14.19 -10.00
C GLY A 275 18.42 12.96 -9.35
N ASN A 276 18.19 12.99 -8.04
CA ASN A 276 17.52 11.90 -7.31
C ASN A 276 16.13 12.26 -6.80
N SER A 277 15.65 13.47 -7.11
CA SER A 277 14.43 14.02 -6.54
C SER A 277 13.31 14.17 -7.55
N ASN A 278 12.07 14.11 -7.07
CA ASN A 278 11.00 14.86 -7.71
C ASN A 278 11.22 16.35 -7.45
N LEU A 279 11.05 17.18 -8.47
CA LEU A 279 11.27 18.62 -8.37
C LEU A 279 9.96 19.38 -8.57
N SER A 280 9.81 20.51 -7.89
CA SER A 280 8.67 21.41 -8.05
C SER A 280 9.13 22.85 -8.00
N LEU A 281 8.45 23.72 -8.74
CA LEU A 281 8.72 25.14 -8.86
C LEU A 281 7.40 25.93 -8.84
N GLY A 282 7.44 27.12 -8.25
CA GLY A 282 6.33 28.02 -8.01
C GLY A 282 5.63 27.82 -6.65
N TYR A 283 5.95 26.74 -5.94
CA TYR A 283 5.40 26.39 -4.63
C TYR A 283 6.25 25.29 -3.97
N GLY A 284 6.16 25.18 -2.64
CA GLY A 284 6.94 24.24 -1.82
C GLY A 284 6.10 23.45 -0.82
N GLY A 285 6.78 22.69 0.05
CA GLY A 285 6.16 21.98 1.17
C GLY A 285 5.04 21.01 0.78
N VAL A 286 3.96 20.99 1.57
CA VAL A 286 2.84 20.07 1.37
C VAL A 286 2.09 20.30 0.06
N ASP A 287 2.05 21.55 -0.42
CA ASP A 287 1.45 21.90 -1.71
C ASP A 287 2.27 21.31 -2.86
N ALA A 288 3.60 21.39 -2.78
CA ALA A 288 4.50 20.79 -3.77
C ALA A 288 4.38 19.27 -3.80
N LEU A 289 4.32 18.62 -2.64
CA LEU A 289 4.04 17.19 -2.55
C LEU A 289 2.72 16.83 -3.23
N MET A 290 1.64 17.56 -2.96
CA MET A 290 0.35 17.27 -3.60
C MET A 290 0.34 17.58 -5.09
N GLY A 291 1.03 18.63 -5.54
CA GLY A 291 1.26 18.91 -6.96
C GLY A 291 1.95 17.74 -7.67
N GLN A 292 2.96 17.14 -7.05
CA GLN A 292 3.65 15.94 -7.53
C GLN A 292 2.73 14.70 -7.52
N VAL A 293 1.83 14.56 -6.56
CA VAL A 293 0.83 13.48 -6.53
C VAL A 293 -0.21 13.68 -7.63
N TYR A 294 -0.75 14.89 -7.83
CA TYR A 294 -1.69 15.16 -8.91
C TYR A 294 -1.05 15.03 -10.29
N ASP A 295 0.22 15.42 -10.38
CA ASP A 295 1.10 15.25 -11.53
C ASP A 295 0.50 15.82 -12.83
N TYR A 296 -0.15 16.97 -12.72
CA TYR A 296 -0.82 17.66 -13.81
C TYR A 296 0.18 18.28 -14.81
N GLY A 297 -0.31 18.63 -16.00
CA GLY A 297 0.48 19.30 -17.04
C GLY A 297 0.97 18.37 -18.15
N GLY A 298 1.38 18.97 -19.27
CA GLY A 298 1.72 18.27 -20.50
C GLY A 298 3.04 17.51 -20.47
N SER A 299 3.99 17.91 -19.61
CA SER A 299 5.27 17.22 -19.37
C SER A 299 5.15 16.03 -18.44
N ASN A 300 4.00 15.87 -17.77
CA ASN A 300 3.80 14.93 -16.67
C ASN A 300 2.88 13.75 -17.04
N LYS A 301 2.70 13.48 -18.34
CA LYS A 301 1.77 12.44 -18.84
C LYS A 301 2.06 11.04 -18.33
N ALA A 302 3.32 10.75 -17.99
CA ALA A 302 3.75 9.48 -17.42
C ALA A 302 3.42 9.32 -15.92
N ALA A 303 2.89 10.37 -15.27
CA ALA A 303 2.70 10.44 -13.82
C ALA A 303 3.97 10.05 -13.02
N GLY A 304 5.14 10.48 -13.51
CA GLY A 304 6.45 10.04 -13.00
C GLY A 304 6.66 10.38 -11.52
N HIS A 305 6.27 11.59 -11.09
CA HIS A 305 6.43 12.03 -9.71
C HIS A 305 5.56 11.18 -8.78
N ARG A 306 4.29 10.98 -9.16
CA ARG A 306 3.35 10.12 -8.42
C ARG A 306 3.87 8.69 -8.32
N ARG A 307 4.39 8.11 -9.42
CA ARG A 307 4.91 6.74 -9.45
C ARG A 307 6.08 6.55 -8.48
N TRP A 308 6.91 7.56 -8.29
CA TRP A 308 7.98 7.51 -7.30
C TRP A 308 7.47 7.63 -5.86
N ILE A 309 6.54 8.55 -5.60
CA ILE A 309 5.89 8.73 -4.29
C ILE A 309 5.13 7.46 -3.87
N LEU A 310 4.40 6.86 -4.81
CA LEU A 310 3.60 5.64 -4.62
C LEU A 310 4.37 4.35 -4.92
N ASN A 311 5.70 4.41 -4.98
CA ASN A 311 6.48 3.19 -5.15
C ASN A 311 6.36 2.32 -3.88
N PRO A 312 5.83 1.08 -3.98
CA PRO A 312 5.57 0.24 -2.82
C PRO A 312 6.85 -0.22 -2.10
N TYR A 313 8.00 -0.19 -2.77
CA TYR A 313 9.27 -0.64 -2.21
C TYR A 313 10.02 0.46 -1.47
N ARG A 314 9.60 1.72 -1.56
CA ARG A 314 10.30 2.85 -0.93
C ARG A 314 9.78 3.09 0.49
N ARG A 315 10.72 3.45 1.38
CA ARG A 315 10.44 3.85 2.76
C ARG A 315 11.17 5.12 3.14
N VAL A 316 12.43 5.27 2.76
CA VAL A 316 13.23 6.42 3.17
C VAL A 316 13.26 7.45 2.05
N PHE A 317 13.04 8.70 2.41
CA PHE A 317 13.02 9.84 1.52
C PHE A 317 13.94 10.94 2.08
N GLY A 318 14.19 11.96 1.27
CA GLY A 318 14.78 13.22 1.71
C GLY A 318 13.93 14.37 1.19
N MET A 319 13.92 15.50 1.89
CA MET A 319 13.14 16.67 1.51
C MET A 319 13.93 17.94 1.77
N GLY A 320 13.82 18.88 0.85
CA GLY A 320 14.17 20.27 1.09
C GLY A 320 13.24 21.16 0.29
N SER A 321 12.89 22.30 0.86
CA SER A 321 11.97 23.23 0.23
C SER A 321 12.30 24.67 0.61
N THR A 322 12.16 25.55 -0.35
CA THR A 322 11.87 26.98 -0.14
C THR A 322 10.35 27.18 -0.31
N PRO A 323 9.82 28.39 -0.11
CA PRO A 323 8.45 28.70 -0.51
C PRO A 323 8.21 28.53 -2.02
N GLU A 324 9.23 28.68 -2.86
CA GLU A 324 9.12 28.68 -4.31
C GLU A 324 9.49 27.35 -4.98
N ALA A 325 10.24 26.46 -4.32
CA ALA A 325 10.68 25.20 -4.92
C ALA A 325 10.82 24.09 -3.89
N MET A 326 10.63 22.84 -4.34
CA MET A 326 10.84 21.64 -3.53
C MET A 326 11.66 20.60 -4.27
N ALA A 327 12.57 19.96 -3.55
CA ALA A 327 13.21 18.72 -3.93
C ALA A 327 12.81 17.61 -2.95
N LEU A 328 12.18 16.56 -3.47
CA LEU A 328 11.85 15.34 -2.73
C LEU A 328 12.68 14.19 -3.24
N TRP A 329 13.70 13.77 -2.50
CA TRP A 329 14.55 12.66 -2.86
C TRP A 329 13.76 11.36 -2.87
N VAL A 330 13.59 10.78 -4.06
CA VAL A 330 12.78 9.57 -4.29
C VAL A 330 13.57 8.41 -4.89
N LEU A 331 14.83 8.60 -5.32
CA LEU A 331 15.64 7.56 -5.99
C LEU A 331 16.82 7.01 -5.16
N GLY A 332 17.14 5.72 -5.31
CA GLY A 332 18.33 5.08 -4.73
C GLY A 332 18.48 5.12 -3.19
N GLY A 333 19.70 4.81 -2.73
CA GLY A 333 20.15 4.94 -1.33
C GLY A 333 20.22 3.64 -0.51
N ASN A 334 21.15 3.57 0.46
CA ASN A 334 21.27 2.44 1.37
C ASN A 334 20.05 2.36 2.31
N ASN A 335 19.47 1.17 2.46
CA ASN A 335 18.28 0.91 3.30
C ASN A 335 17.05 1.77 2.97
N SER A 336 17.05 2.40 1.80
CA SER A 336 15.99 3.30 1.34
C SER A 336 14.71 2.59 0.92
N SER A 337 14.87 1.32 0.59
CA SER A 337 13.79 0.42 0.26
C SER A 337 13.50 -0.51 1.43
N TRP A 338 12.24 -0.94 1.51
CA TRP A 338 11.87 -2.10 2.31
C TRP A 338 12.79 -3.28 1.98
N LYS A 339 13.23 -4.03 3.01
CA LYS A 339 14.14 -5.18 2.85
C LYS A 339 13.65 -6.14 1.75
N ALA A 340 14.58 -6.79 1.05
CA ALA A 340 14.22 -7.86 0.11
C ALA A 340 13.34 -8.91 0.81
N GLY A 341 12.17 -9.20 0.23
CA GLY A 341 11.15 -10.07 0.82
C GLY A 341 10.26 -9.41 1.88
N THR A 342 10.32 -8.10 2.09
CA THR A 342 9.20 -7.32 2.68
C THR A 342 8.38 -6.59 1.61
N GLY A 343 8.85 -6.53 0.36
CA GLY A 343 8.11 -5.99 -0.79
C GLY A 343 6.94 -6.84 -1.28
N TYR A 344 6.63 -7.97 -0.62
CA TYR A 344 5.47 -8.79 -0.97
C TYR A 344 4.12 -8.08 -0.76
N TYR A 345 4.06 -6.96 -0.01
CA TYR A 345 2.80 -6.24 0.21
C TYR A 345 2.07 -5.86 -1.08
N HIS A 346 2.80 -5.78 -2.21
CA HIS A 346 2.23 -5.37 -3.50
C HIS A 346 2.58 -6.28 -4.66
N ARG A 347 3.21 -7.44 -4.41
CA ARG A 347 3.59 -8.35 -5.51
C ARG A 347 2.33 -8.93 -6.14
N GLY A 348 2.01 -8.48 -7.35
CA GLY A 348 0.77 -8.83 -8.05
C GLY A 348 -0.46 -8.01 -7.64
N MET A 349 -0.33 -7.02 -6.75
CA MET A 349 -1.41 -6.08 -6.43
C MET A 349 -1.20 -4.76 -7.15
N PRO A 350 -2.23 -4.17 -7.77
CA PRO A 350 -2.08 -2.88 -8.40
C PRO A 350 -1.98 -1.75 -7.38
N VAL A 351 -1.27 -0.69 -7.76
CA VAL A 351 -1.26 0.60 -7.06
C VAL A 351 -2.01 1.59 -7.94
N ALA A 352 -3.15 2.08 -7.48
CA ALA A 352 -4.03 2.95 -8.26
C ALA A 352 -4.17 4.34 -7.62
N TRP A 353 -4.32 5.35 -8.46
CA TRP A 353 -4.74 6.68 -8.04
C TRP A 353 -5.81 7.22 -8.99
N PRO A 354 -7.00 7.60 -8.50
CA PRO A 354 -7.48 7.38 -7.13
C PRO A 354 -7.51 5.88 -6.75
N PRO A 355 -7.41 5.54 -5.46
CA PRO A 355 -7.48 4.16 -5.02
C PRO A 355 -8.90 3.58 -5.13
N GLU A 356 -8.99 2.26 -5.03
CA GLU A 356 -10.26 1.54 -4.99
C GLU A 356 -11.08 1.87 -3.73
N HIS A 357 -12.39 1.62 -3.83
CA HIS A 357 -13.42 1.89 -2.82
C HIS A 357 -13.72 3.38 -2.61
N TYR A 358 -13.24 3.98 -1.53
CA TYR A 358 -13.64 5.32 -1.09
C TYR A 358 -12.42 6.23 -1.01
N VAL A 359 -12.57 7.44 -1.55
CA VAL A 359 -11.54 8.49 -1.57
C VAL A 359 -12.22 9.84 -1.32
N PRO A 360 -11.59 10.79 -0.60
CA PRO A 360 -12.09 12.16 -0.53
C PRO A 360 -12.14 12.76 -1.94
N GLU A 361 -13.25 13.43 -2.26
CA GLU A 361 -13.52 13.91 -3.62
C GLU A 361 -12.44 14.90 -4.08
N GLU A 362 -11.94 15.72 -3.16
CA GLU A 362 -10.91 16.73 -3.38
C GLU A 362 -9.58 16.14 -3.85
N LEU A 363 -9.32 14.86 -3.53
CA LEU A 363 -8.06 14.18 -3.86
C LEU A 363 -8.11 13.37 -5.16
N ARG A 364 -9.32 13.19 -5.72
CA ARG A 364 -9.54 12.38 -6.92
C ARG A 364 -8.68 12.84 -8.09
N GLY A 365 -8.65 14.16 -8.31
CA GLY A 365 -8.02 14.78 -9.45
C GLY A 365 -8.54 14.28 -10.81
N TYR A 366 -7.93 14.77 -11.89
CA TYR A 366 -8.32 14.37 -13.25
C TYR A 366 -7.35 13.39 -13.91
N ARG A 367 -6.08 13.33 -13.47
CA ARG A 367 -5.09 12.38 -14.00
C ARG A 367 -5.09 11.13 -13.15
N TRP A 368 -5.53 10.03 -13.72
CA TRP A 368 -5.64 8.73 -13.05
C TRP A 368 -4.52 7.81 -13.51
N SER A 369 -4.14 6.87 -12.66
CA SER A 369 -3.03 5.95 -12.90
C SER A 369 -3.32 4.58 -12.32
N PHE A 370 -2.89 3.53 -13.03
CA PHE A 370 -2.93 2.15 -12.60
C PHE A 370 -1.55 1.52 -12.80
N SER A 371 -0.88 1.18 -11.71
CA SER A 371 0.46 0.59 -11.72
C SER A 371 0.40 -0.89 -11.34
N LEU A 372 1.18 -1.73 -12.01
CA LEU A 372 1.29 -3.16 -11.69
C LEU A 372 2.72 -3.64 -11.94
N GLU A 373 3.29 -4.37 -10.98
CA GLU A 373 4.65 -4.90 -11.09
C GLU A 373 4.78 -5.87 -12.28
N GLY A 374 5.72 -5.60 -13.18
CA GLY A 374 6.03 -6.45 -14.33
C GLY A 374 4.99 -6.47 -15.44
N ALA A 375 3.95 -5.63 -15.38
CA ALA A 375 2.95 -5.53 -16.43
C ALA A 375 3.49 -4.79 -17.66
N ASP A 376 3.08 -5.22 -18.85
CA ASP A 376 3.28 -4.50 -20.10
C ASP A 376 1.95 -3.83 -20.48
N PHE A 377 1.96 -2.50 -20.55
CA PHE A 377 0.74 -1.72 -20.85
C PHE A 377 0.63 -1.26 -22.30
N GLN A 378 1.56 -1.64 -23.19
CA GLN A 378 1.67 -1.12 -24.56
C GLN A 378 0.43 -1.40 -25.43
N GLN A 379 -0.36 -2.43 -25.09
CA GLN A 379 -1.60 -2.79 -25.81
C GLN A 379 -2.83 -2.73 -24.91
N SER A 380 -2.71 -2.13 -23.73
CA SER A 380 -3.79 -2.11 -22.76
C SER A 380 -4.85 -1.09 -23.11
N SER A 381 -6.08 -1.34 -22.65
CA SER A 381 -7.18 -0.41 -22.80
C SER A 381 -7.80 -0.06 -21.44
N VAL A 382 -8.37 1.14 -21.36
CA VAL A 382 -9.09 1.61 -20.16
C VAL A 382 -10.48 2.06 -20.56
N THR A 383 -11.46 1.68 -19.75
CA THR A 383 -12.79 2.29 -19.79
C THR A 383 -13.10 2.90 -18.42
N VAL A 384 -13.76 4.06 -18.42
CA VAL A 384 -14.22 4.72 -17.19
C VAL A 384 -15.72 4.94 -17.28
N LYS A 385 -16.41 4.70 -16.17
CA LYS A 385 -17.82 4.98 -15.98
C LYS A 385 -18.04 5.81 -14.73
N ARG A 386 -19.07 6.65 -14.77
CA ARG A 386 -19.61 7.37 -13.63
C ARG A 386 -21.09 7.03 -13.51
N ASN A 387 -21.50 6.48 -12.37
CA ASN A 387 -22.88 6.04 -12.12
C ASN A 387 -23.42 5.17 -13.27
N GLY A 388 -22.58 4.23 -13.75
CA GLY A 388 -22.89 3.32 -14.86
C GLY A 388 -22.82 3.91 -16.27
N LYS A 389 -22.59 5.22 -16.44
CA LYS A 389 -22.47 5.88 -17.75
C LYS A 389 -21.00 6.05 -18.14
N ALA A 390 -20.65 5.75 -19.39
CA ALA A 390 -19.28 5.95 -19.89
C ALA A 390 -18.86 7.43 -19.79
N VAL A 391 -17.58 7.64 -19.48
CA VAL A 391 -16.94 8.96 -19.39
C VAL A 391 -15.79 9.02 -20.39
N ASP A 392 -15.66 10.15 -21.07
CA ASP A 392 -14.57 10.37 -22.00
C ASP A 392 -13.24 10.53 -21.26
N ILE A 393 -12.23 9.81 -21.76
CA ILE A 393 -10.88 9.81 -21.23
C ILE A 393 -9.85 10.04 -22.33
N THR A 394 -8.66 10.45 -21.93
CA THR A 394 -7.49 10.52 -22.80
C THR A 394 -6.40 9.64 -22.18
N VAL A 395 -6.19 8.46 -22.78
CA VAL A 395 -5.11 7.56 -22.38
C VAL A 395 -3.79 8.11 -22.92
N HIS A 396 -2.76 8.12 -22.09
CA HIS A 396 -1.40 8.52 -22.48
C HIS A 396 -0.57 7.30 -22.81
N GLU A 397 0.35 7.45 -23.77
CA GLU A 397 1.31 6.41 -24.13
C GLU A 397 2.10 5.95 -22.88
N PRO A 398 2.18 4.63 -22.60
CA PRO A 398 2.97 4.11 -21.50
C PRO A 398 4.44 4.50 -21.62
N ASP A 399 5.04 4.91 -20.50
CA ASP A 399 6.43 5.33 -20.42
C ASP A 399 7.15 4.60 -19.27
N ASP A 400 8.28 3.99 -19.57
CA ASP A 400 9.07 3.17 -18.66
C ASP A 400 10.16 3.99 -17.96
N GLY A 401 10.82 3.40 -16.97
CA GLY A 401 11.92 4.07 -16.24
C GLY A 401 11.50 4.85 -15.00
N TYR A 402 10.21 4.81 -14.64
CA TYR A 402 9.68 5.34 -13.39
C TYR A 402 9.03 4.26 -12.54
N GLY A 403 9.22 4.30 -11.22
CA GLY A 403 8.49 3.50 -10.23
C GLY A 403 8.10 2.08 -10.71
N LEU A 404 6.82 1.75 -10.58
CA LEU A 404 6.22 0.60 -11.25
C LEU A 404 5.77 0.97 -12.66
N ASN A 405 5.72 -0.02 -13.57
CA ASN A 405 5.04 0.12 -14.87
C ASN A 405 3.59 0.57 -14.64
N THR A 406 3.14 1.54 -15.41
CA THR A 406 1.90 2.27 -15.13
C THR A 406 1.19 2.70 -16.40
N LEU A 407 -0.12 2.51 -16.43
CA LEU A 407 -1.03 3.09 -17.40
C LEU A 407 -1.64 4.38 -16.83
N VAL A 408 -1.63 5.47 -17.59
CA VAL A 408 -2.09 6.80 -17.15
C VAL A 408 -3.14 7.34 -18.12
N TRP A 409 -4.19 7.95 -17.60
CA TRP A 409 -5.22 8.60 -18.40
C TRP A 409 -5.79 9.84 -17.71
N ASP A 410 -6.20 10.83 -18.50
CA ASP A 410 -6.92 12.01 -18.00
C ASP A 410 -8.43 11.80 -18.18
N VAL A 411 -9.20 12.07 -17.14
CA VAL A 411 -10.68 12.03 -17.12
C VAL A 411 -11.21 13.45 -17.34
N GLN A 412 -11.94 13.70 -18.44
CA GLN A 412 -12.29 15.06 -18.87
C GLN A 412 -13.21 15.82 -17.88
N ASP A 413 -14.10 15.13 -17.16
CA ASP A 413 -14.96 15.71 -16.12
C ASP A 413 -14.30 15.71 -14.72
N GLY A 414 -13.00 15.49 -14.64
CA GLY A 414 -12.25 15.34 -13.39
C GLY A 414 -12.21 16.58 -12.49
N GLN A 415 -12.43 17.78 -13.05
CA GLN A 415 -12.30 19.04 -12.31
C GLN A 415 -13.61 19.75 -11.93
N SER A 416 -14.75 19.40 -12.55
CA SER A 416 -15.89 20.33 -12.64
C SER A 416 -17.22 19.82 -12.07
N SER A 417 -17.28 18.64 -11.45
CA SER A 417 -18.55 18.08 -11.00
C SER A 417 -18.60 17.82 -9.50
N PRO A 418 -19.29 18.68 -8.72
CA PRO A 418 -19.44 18.56 -7.25
C PRO A 418 -20.51 17.51 -6.84
N GLU A 419 -20.78 16.53 -7.71
CA GLU A 419 -21.76 15.48 -7.43
C GLU A 419 -21.04 14.20 -7.02
N ASN A 420 -21.20 13.81 -5.75
CA ASN A 420 -20.92 12.47 -5.25
C ASN A 420 -21.36 11.43 -6.28
N GLY A 421 -20.45 10.55 -6.69
CA GLY A 421 -20.74 9.55 -7.71
C GLY A 421 -19.83 8.35 -7.60
N VAL A 422 -20.38 7.19 -7.95
CA VAL A 422 -19.61 5.95 -8.06
C VAL A 422 -18.83 6.02 -9.37
N TRP A 423 -17.52 5.97 -9.25
CA TRP A 423 -16.61 5.88 -10.38
C TRP A 423 -16.10 4.46 -10.51
N GLU A 424 -16.15 3.94 -11.73
CA GLU A 424 -15.66 2.60 -12.06
C GLU A 424 -14.67 2.75 -13.20
N TYR A 425 -13.53 2.06 -13.12
CA TYR A 425 -12.65 1.90 -14.26
C TYR A 425 -12.31 0.42 -14.45
N THR A 426 -12.09 0.03 -15.70
CA THR A 426 -11.63 -1.32 -16.05
C THR A 426 -10.38 -1.18 -16.91
N VAL A 427 -9.30 -1.82 -16.49
CA VAL A 427 -8.05 -1.95 -17.24
C VAL A 427 -7.98 -3.36 -17.80
N GLU A 428 -7.84 -3.48 -19.12
CA GLU A 428 -7.56 -4.74 -19.81
C GLU A 428 -6.09 -4.71 -20.21
N VAL A 429 -5.28 -5.58 -19.59
CA VAL A 429 -3.83 -5.66 -19.77
C VAL A 429 -3.47 -6.57 -20.91
#